data_AF-A0A0N5D810-F1
#
_entry.id   AF-A0A0N5D810-F1
#
_cell.length_a   1.000
_cell.length_b   1.000
_cell.length_c   1.000
_cell.angle_alpha   90.00
_cell.angle_beta   90.00
_cell.angle_gamma   90.00
#
_symmetry.space_group_name_H-M   'P 1'
#
loop_
_entity.id
_entity.type
_entity.pdbx_description
1 polymer ?
#
loop_
_entity_poly.entity_id
_entity_poly.type
_entity_poly.pdbx_seq_one_letter_code
_entity_poly.pdbx_strand_id
1 'polypeptide(L)'
;MEWSECSATCWTGTGKYPQMYRKVNESSIVHARNGGQPECPPNLLNYIDEAPCNTYRCPTSLASYAYGKQCYYNDATLKNKSGCYQIRNVPLDDRLILIDANLTKPCDCPAVIY
;
A
#
# COMPACT_ATOMS: atom_id res chain seq x y z
N MET A 1 -19.22 18.99 -7.64
CA MET A 1 -18.32 18.63 -8.77
C MET A 1 -17.52 17.50 -8.20
N GLU A 2 -17.77 16.30 -8.71
CA GLU A 2 -17.31 15.10 -8.03
C GLU A 2 -16.07 14.54 -8.70
N TRP A 3 -15.16 14.03 -7.89
CA TRP A 3 -14.09 13.17 -8.36
C TRP A 3 -14.68 11.87 -8.90
N SER A 4 -14.04 11.31 -9.93
CA SER A 4 -14.33 9.96 -10.37
C SER A 4 -13.96 8.94 -9.30
N GLU A 5 -14.43 7.71 -9.49
CA GLU A 5 -13.89 6.58 -8.74
C GLU A 5 -12.38 6.46 -8.97
N CYS A 6 -11.68 6.09 -7.90
CA CYS A 6 -10.26 5.85 -7.97
C CYS A 6 -9.95 4.70 -8.94
N SER A 7 -8.91 4.84 -9.75
CA SER A 7 -8.55 3.86 -10.79
C SER A 7 -8.20 2.47 -10.25
N ALA A 8 -7.92 2.36 -8.93
CA ALA A 8 -7.74 1.11 -8.23
C ALA A 8 -8.08 1.28 -6.75
N THR A 9 -8.40 0.18 -6.09
CA THR A 9 -8.77 0.18 -4.66
C THR A 9 -7.56 0.36 -3.74
N CYS A 10 -6.35 0.08 -4.21
CA CYS A 10 -5.09 0.17 -3.46
C CYS A 10 -3.90 0.25 -4.42
N TRP A 11 -2.73 0.61 -3.92
CA TRP A 11 -1.49 0.65 -4.68
C TRP A 11 -0.75 -0.69 -4.65
N THR A 12 -0.30 -1.17 -5.80
CA THR A 12 0.43 -2.45 -5.92
C THR A 12 1.85 -2.39 -5.36
N GLY A 13 2.32 -1.21 -4.96
CA GLY A 13 3.68 -1.01 -4.46
C GLY A 13 4.72 -0.73 -5.54
N THR A 14 4.30 -0.68 -6.82
CA THR A 14 5.13 -0.43 -7.99
C THR A 14 4.45 0.55 -8.92
N GLY A 15 5.21 1.48 -9.51
CA GLY A 15 4.66 2.47 -10.46
C GLY A 15 3.89 3.61 -9.78
N LYS A 16 3.06 4.32 -10.56
CA LYS A 16 2.27 5.46 -10.06
C LYS A 16 1.18 5.00 -9.11
N TYR A 17 0.80 5.87 -8.17
CA TYR A 17 -0.39 5.65 -7.35
C TYR A 17 -1.65 5.56 -8.20
N PRO A 18 -2.70 4.88 -7.72
CA PRO A 18 -4.03 5.01 -8.31
C PRO A 18 -4.44 6.48 -8.41
N GLN A 19 -5.18 6.82 -9.45
CA GLN A 19 -5.55 8.20 -9.77
C GLN A 19 -7.06 8.35 -9.84
N MET A 20 -7.54 9.50 -9.42
CA MET A 20 -8.91 9.97 -9.67
C MET A 20 -8.85 11.26 -10.45
N TYR A 21 -9.90 11.50 -11.22
CA TYR A 21 -10.00 12.62 -12.13
C TYR A 21 -11.30 13.38 -11.91
N ARG A 22 -11.26 14.69 -12.09
CA ARG A 22 -12.48 15.50 -12.22
C ARG A 22 -12.32 16.48 -13.36
N LYS A 23 -13.46 16.90 -13.90
CA LYS A 23 -13.52 17.88 -14.98
C LYS A 23 -14.23 19.12 -14.50
N VAL A 24 -13.88 20.26 -15.11
CA VAL A 24 -14.62 21.49 -14.88
C VAL A 24 -16.08 21.30 -15.29
N ASN A 25 -16.99 21.72 -14.42
CA ASN A 25 -18.42 21.72 -14.67
C ASN A 25 -18.78 23.13 -15.09
N GLU A 26 -19.11 23.28 -16.36
CA GLU A 26 -19.41 24.58 -16.99
C GLU A 26 -20.47 25.36 -16.23
N SER A 27 -21.52 24.66 -15.77
CA SER A 27 -22.64 25.29 -15.07
C SER A 27 -22.27 25.84 -13.69
N SER A 28 -21.08 25.52 -13.17
CA SER A 28 -20.57 26.00 -11.88
C SER A 28 -19.57 27.14 -12.00
N ILE A 29 -19.22 27.57 -13.22
CA ILE A 29 -18.26 28.65 -13.45
C ILE A 29 -18.91 29.99 -13.07
N VAL A 30 -18.40 30.62 -12.01
CA VAL A 30 -18.84 31.94 -11.57
C VAL A 30 -17.96 33.00 -12.21
N HIS A 31 -18.59 33.92 -12.95
CA HIS A 31 -17.92 35.08 -13.54
C HIS A 31 -18.08 36.31 -12.64
N ALA A 32 -17.00 37.04 -12.42
CA ALA A 32 -17.06 38.31 -11.69
C ALA A 32 -17.91 39.33 -12.49
N ARG A 33 -18.86 40.00 -11.82
CA ARG A 33 -19.64 41.08 -12.44
C ARG A 33 -18.80 42.37 -12.39
N ASN A 34 -18.61 43.02 -13.54
CA ASN A 34 -17.95 44.33 -13.70
C ASN A 34 -16.45 44.44 -13.35
N GLY A 35 -15.63 43.41 -13.58
CA GLY A 35 -14.17 43.49 -13.38
C GLY A 35 -13.39 43.10 -14.64
N GLY A 36 -12.63 44.03 -15.22
CA GLY A 36 -11.80 43.83 -16.42
C GLY A 36 -10.57 42.94 -16.17
N GLN A 37 -10.79 41.66 -15.91
CA GLN A 37 -9.78 40.64 -15.67
C GLN A 37 -10.14 39.34 -16.39
N PRO A 38 -9.12 38.52 -16.71
CA PRO A 38 -9.02 37.85 -18.00
C PRO A 38 -10.16 36.85 -18.27
N GLU A 39 -10.52 36.73 -19.55
CA GLU A 39 -11.42 35.68 -20.00
C GLU A 39 -10.92 34.31 -19.53
N CYS A 40 -11.86 33.42 -19.19
CA CYS A 40 -11.54 32.04 -18.88
C CYS A 40 -10.74 31.43 -20.04
N PRO A 41 -9.73 30.58 -19.77
CA PRO A 41 -9.01 29.90 -20.83
C PRO A 41 -9.99 29.21 -21.79
N PRO A 42 -9.81 29.31 -23.13
CA PRO A 42 -10.76 28.77 -24.09
C PRO A 42 -10.90 27.24 -23.99
N ASN A 43 -9.91 26.57 -23.39
CA ASN A 43 -9.89 25.13 -23.14
C ASN A 43 -10.28 24.75 -21.71
N LEU A 44 -10.89 25.66 -20.91
CA LEU A 44 -11.22 25.40 -19.50
C LEU A 44 -12.07 24.13 -19.31
N LEU A 45 -12.98 23.83 -20.24
CA LEU A 45 -13.81 22.61 -20.23
C LEU A 45 -13.02 21.31 -20.47
N ASN A 46 -11.84 21.43 -21.07
CA ASN A 46 -10.95 20.30 -21.33
C ASN A 46 -9.93 20.09 -20.21
N TYR A 47 -9.94 20.95 -19.17
CA TYR A 47 -9.07 20.73 -18.02
C TYR A 47 -9.53 19.50 -17.24
N ILE A 48 -8.57 18.63 -17.01
CA ILE A 48 -8.70 17.46 -16.15
C ILE A 48 -7.78 17.72 -14.97
N ASP A 49 -8.37 17.81 -13.78
CA ASP A 49 -7.61 17.71 -12.55
C ASP A 49 -7.37 16.22 -12.29
N GLU A 50 -6.12 15.87 -12.00
CA GLU A 50 -5.71 14.52 -11.61
C GLU A 50 -5.14 14.58 -10.18
N ALA A 51 -5.54 13.63 -9.35
CA ALA A 51 -5.02 13.51 -7.99
C ALA A 51 -4.81 12.04 -7.60
N PRO A 52 -3.76 11.73 -6.81
CA PRO A 52 -3.58 10.39 -6.28
C PRO A 52 -4.68 10.03 -5.29
N CYS A 53 -5.10 8.77 -5.33
CA CYS A 53 -6.11 8.20 -4.45
C CYS A 53 -5.68 6.79 -4.01
N ASN A 54 -6.27 6.26 -2.93
CA ASN A 54 -5.99 4.91 -2.41
C ASN A 54 -4.49 4.54 -2.38
N THR A 55 -3.68 5.43 -1.81
CA THR A 55 -2.22 5.36 -1.85
C THR A 55 -1.63 4.24 -0.99
N TYR A 56 -2.44 3.62 -0.12
CA TYR A 56 -2.03 2.51 0.72
C TYR A 56 -1.74 1.26 -0.11
N ARG A 57 -0.77 0.46 0.35
CA ARG A 57 -0.40 -0.81 -0.31
C ARG A 57 -1.53 -1.82 -0.23
N CYS A 58 -1.71 -2.57 -1.31
CA CYS A 58 -2.70 -3.64 -1.36
C CYS A 58 -2.45 -4.70 -0.27
N PRO A 59 -3.52 -5.24 0.35
CA PRO A 59 -3.39 -6.29 1.33
C PRO A 59 -2.74 -7.54 0.75
N THR A 60 -2.00 -8.25 1.59
CA THR A 60 -1.33 -9.49 1.21
C THR A 60 -1.57 -10.58 2.24
N SER A 61 -1.68 -11.82 1.79
CA SER A 61 -1.88 -12.97 2.69
C SER A 61 -0.56 -13.34 3.38
N LEU A 62 -0.63 -13.72 4.67
CA LEU A 62 0.53 -14.18 5.42
C LEU A 62 1.14 -15.44 4.79
N ALA A 63 0.30 -16.32 4.24
CA ALA A 63 0.73 -17.53 3.55
C ALA A 63 1.67 -17.26 2.36
N SER A 64 1.55 -16.10 1.71
CA SER A 64 2.38 -15.70 0.56
C SER A 64 3.85 -15.46 0.92
N TYR A 65 4.16 -15.21 2.20
CA TYR A 65 5.53 -14.98 2.67
C TYR A 65 6.21 -16.30 3.03
N ALA A 66 7.30 -16.63 2.33
CA ALA A 66 8.10 -17.79 2.67
C ALA A 66 8.66 -17.70 4.10
N TYR A 67 8.84 -18.86 4.74
CA TYR A 67 9.61 -18.95 5.98
C TYR A 67 11.07 -18.52 5.74
N GLY A 68 11.63 -17.81 6.71
CA GLY A 68 13.04 -17.47 6.75
C GLY A 68 13.92 -18.72 6.75
N LYS A 69 15.15 -18.56 6.26
CA LYS A 69 16.14 -19.66 6.23
C LYS A 69 16.70 -19.98 7.61
N GLN A 70 16.68 -19.02 8.52
CA GLN A 70 17.25 -19.12 9.86
C GLN A 70 16.26 -19.70 10.86
N CYS A 71 16.75 -20.57 11.74
CA CYS A 71 16.04 -21.09 12.90
C CYS A 71 16.46 -20.33 14.15
N TYR A 72 15.49 -19.95 14.96
CA TYR A 72 15.69 -19.24 16.22
C TYR A 72 15.28 -20.13 17.38
N TYR A 73 15.99 -20.03 18.51
CA TYR A 73 15.60 -20.71 19.75
C TYR A 73 14.29 -20.13 20.27
N ASN A 74 13.39 -21.00 20.73
CA ASN A 74 12.21 -20.56 21.48
C ASN A 74 12.62 -19.83 22.78
N ASP A 75 13.65 -20.35 23.44
CA ASP A 75 14.30 -19.73 24.59
C ASP A 75 15.84 -19.73 24.39
N ALA A 76 16.42 -18.55 24.32
CA ALA A 76 17.85 -18.37 24.10
C ALA A 76 18.73 -18.93 25.25
N THR A 77 18.20 -19.00 26.48
CA THR A 77 18.91 -19.54 27.64
C THR A 77 18.96 -21.06 27.62
N LEU A 78 17.87 -21.70 27.20
CA LEU A 78 17.74 -23.15 27.11
C LEU A 78 18.26 -23.72 25.78
N LYS A 79 18.47 -22.86 24.77
CA LYS A 79 18.98 -23.21 23.43
C LYS A 79 18.17 -24.38 22.84
N ASN A 80 18.85 -25.41 22.31
CA ASN A 80 18.25 -26.60 21.70
C ASN A 80 17.20 -27.30 22.58
N LYS A 81 17.31 -27.20 23.92
CA LYS A 81 16.35 -27.86 24.83
C LYS A 81 14.94 -27.26 24.74
N SER A 82 14.82 -26.00 24.31
CA SER A 82 13.52 -25.33 24.12
C SER A 82 12.91 -25.57 22.75
N GLY A 83 13.62 -26.25 21.84
CA GLY A 83 13.25 -26.33 20.43
C GLY A 83 13.52 -25.02 19.67
N CYS A 84 13.28 -25.07 18.36
CA CYS A 84 13.52 -23.95 17.46
C CYS A 84 12.36 -23.71 16.51
N TYR A 85 12.26 -22.48 16.03
CA TYR A 85 11.26 -22.06 15.05
C TYR A 85 11.85 -21.24 13.92
N GLN A 86 11.21 -21.33 12.76
CA GLN A 86 11.36 -20.40 11.65
C GLN A 86 10.18 -19.43 11.67
N ILE A 87 10.42 -18.18 11.30
CA ILE A 87 9.41 -17.13 11.13
C ILE A 87 9.29 -16.74 9.66
N ARG A 88 8.10 -16.36 9.19
CA ARG A 88 7.91 -15.86 7.82
C ARG A 88 8.62 -14.53 7.60
N ASN A 89 9.19 -14.36 6.40
CA ASN A 89 9.86 -13.13 5.96
C ASN A 89 8.83 -12.08 5.56
N VAL A 90 8.20 -11.46 6.56
CA VAL A 90 7.20 -10.41 6.37
C VAL A 90 7.92 -9.06 6.16
N PRO A 91 7.54 -8.26 5.15
CA PRO A 91 8.13 -6.93 4.92
C PRO A 91 7.78 -5.96 6.06
N LEU A 92 8.68 -4.99 6.29
CA LEU A 92 8.51 -3.94 7.30
C LEU A 92 7.83 -2.67 6.75
N ASP A 93 7.08 -2.79 5.66
CA ASP A 93 6.32 -1.68 5.09
C ASP A 93 4.91 -1.59 5.68
N ASP A 94 4.18 -0.56 5.28
CA ASP A 94 2.88 -0.14 5.83
C ASP A 94 1.67 -0.90 5.24
N ARG A 95 1.89 -2.08 4.67
CA ARG A 95 0.79 -2.86 4.04
C ARG A 95 -0.05 -3.61 5.07
N LEU A 96 -1.33 -3.80 4.76
CA LEU A 96 -2.18 -4.70 5.52
C LEU A 96 -1.81 -6.17 5.23
N ILE A 97 -1.66 -6.98 6.29
CA ILE A 97 -1.40 -8.42 6.18
C ILE A 97 -2.61 -9.18 6.71
N LEU A 98 -3.15 -10.07 5.86
CA LEU A 98 -4.25 -10.95 6.22
C LEU A 98 -3.69 -12.22 6.86
N ILE A 99 -4.12 -12.54 8.08
CA ILE A 99 -3.64 -13.70 8.83
C ILE A 99 -4.41 -14.95 8.40
N ASP A 100 -3.85 -15.70 7.44
CA ASP A 100 -4.43 -16.91 6.87
C ASP A 100 -3.55 -18.17 7.05
N ALA A 101 -2.42 -18.03 7.73
CA ALA A 101 -1.47 -19.11 8.01
C ALA A 101 -0.69 -18.86 9.30
N ASN A 102 0.07 -19.85 9.76
CA ASN A 102 0.95 -19.69 10.93
C ASN A 102 2.16 -18.80 10.58
N LEU A 103 2.42 -17.80 11.43
CA LEU A 103 3.58 -16.92 11.34
C LEU A 103 4.90 -17.68 11.55
N THR A 104 4.88 -18.69 12.43
CA THR A 104 6.02 -19.52 12.77
C THR A 104 5.77 -20.99 12.45
N LYS A 105 6.84 -21.76 12.32
CA LYS A 105 6.79 -23.23 12.27
C LYS A 105 8.01 -23.83 12.98
N PRO A 106 7.91 -25.07 13.49
CA PRO A 106 9.07 -25.79 14.03
C PRO A 106 10.15 -26.00 12.97
N CYS A 107 11.41 -26.05 13.40
CA CYS A 107 12.54 -26.41 12.55
C CYS A 107 13.70 -26.99 13.38
N ASP A 108 14.70 -27.55 12.68
CA ASP A 108 15.89 -28.08 13.31
C ASP A 108 16.78 -26.95 13.83
N CYS A 109 17.18 -27.05 15.10
CA CYS A 109 18.05 -26.05 15.71
C CYS A 109 19.42 -26.00 15.03
N PRO A 110 19.99 -24.80 14.86
CA PRO A 110 21.32 -24.67 14.26
C PRO A 110 22.36 -25.41 15.13
N ALA A 111 23.13 -26.28 14.49
CA ALA A 111 24.12 -27.12 15.18
C ALA A 111 25.32 -26.32 15.75
N VAL A 112 25.58 -25.11 15.21
CA VAL A 112 26.72 -24.27 15.58
C VAL A 112 26.33 -22.79 15.49
N ILE A 113 26.63 -22.02 16.54
CA ILE A 113 26.57 -20.56 16.57
C ILE A 113 28.01 -20.08 16.32
N TYR A 114 28.28 -19.40 15.21
CA TYR A 114 29.55 -18.68 15.00
C TYR A 114 29.49 -17.30 15.66
#